data_AF-A0A7C7NHQ0-F1
#
_entry.id   AF-A0A7C7NHQ0-F1
#
_cell.length_a   1.000
_cell.length_b   1.000
_cell.length_c   1.000
_cell.angle_alpha   90.00
_cell.angle_beta   90.00
_cell.angle_gamma   90.00
#
_symmetry.space_group_name_H-M   'P 1'
#
loop_
_entity.id
_entity.type
_entity.pdbx_description
1 polymer ?
#
loop_
_entity_poly.entity_id
_entity_poly.type
_entity_poly.pdbx_seq_one_letter_code
_entity_poly.pdbx_strand_id
1 'polypeptide(L)' 'NCDLCKNYTRAYLRHLLNVNEILGHRLATLHNLTYYMDLMKTMRGEIAAGTFDDWSHNYLKTMLEHKGM' A
#
# COMPACT_ATOMS: atom_id res chain seq x y z
N ASN A 1 -4.32 -5.39 5.27
CA ASN A 1 -4.08 -5.66 6.73
C ASN A 1 -2.71 -6.32 6.89
N CYS A 2 -1.63 -5.55 7.07
CA CYS A 2 -0.25 -6.08 6.94
C CYS A 2 0.48 -6.23 8.29
N ASP A 3 1.26 -7.29 8.48
CA ASP A 3 1.97 -7.55 9.75
C ASP A 3 3.02 -6.48 10.06
N LEU A 4 3.61 -5.86 9.04
CA LEU A 4 4.46 -4.68 9.23
C LEU A 4 3.69 -3.55 9.90
N CYS A 5 2.53 -3.22 9.33
CA CYS A 5 1.68 -2.09 9.68
C CYS A 5 1.16 -2.18 11.13
N LYS A 6 1.06 -3.41 11.66
CA LYS A 6 0.59 -3.68 13.02
C LYS A 6 1.69 -3.61 14.06
N ASN A 7 2.90 -4.08 13.71
CA ASN A 7 3.96 -4.34 14.68
C ASN A 7 5.11 -3.34 14.62
N TYR A 8 5.23 -2.56 13.54
CA TYR A 8 6.35 -1.66 13.31
C TYR A 8 5.87 -0.27 12.89
N THR A 9 6.62 0.76 13.31
CA THR A 9 6.33 2.15 12.97
C THR A 9 7.03 2.57 11.68
N ARG A 10 6.51 3.63 11.03
CA ARG A 10 7.18 4.27 9.88
C ARG A 10 8.59 4.77 10.24
N ALA A 11 8.79 5.27 11.46
CA ALA A 11 10.09 5.73 11.93
C ALA A 11 11.11 4.59 12.03
N TYR A 12 10.69 3.43 12.53
CA TYR A 12 11.55 2.25 12.61
C TYR A 12 11.91 1.72 11.21
N LEU A 13 10.95 1.66 10.29
CA LEU A 13 11.23 1.29 8.90
C LEU A 13 12.23 2.26 8.24
N ARG A 14 12.06 3.58 8.44
CA ARG A 14 13.00 4.60 7.96
C ARG A 14 14.40 4.39 8.54
N HIS A 15 14.50 4.08 9.83
CA HIS A 15 15.78 3.78 10.47
C HIS A 15 16.48 2.56 9.82
N LEU A 16 15.78 1.45 9.64
CA LEU A 16 16.33 0.24 9.01
C LEU A 16 16.86 0.51 7.59
N LEU A 17 16.11 1.28 6.81
CA LEU A 17 16.54 1.68 5.47
C LEU A 17 17.77 2.59 5.51
N ASN A 18 17.85 3.52 6.46
CA ASN A 18 19.00 4.44 6.58
C ASN A 18 20.30 3.72 6.97
N VAL A 19 20.21 2.63 7.75
CA VAL A 19 21.39 1.85 8.17
C VAL A 19 21.65 0.65 7.25
N ASN A 20 20.98 0.57 6.10
CA ASN A 20 21.09 -0.51 5.11
C ASN A 20 20.83 -1.92 5.68
N GLU A 21 19.88 -2.03 6.59
CA GLU A 21 19.51 -3.30 7.19
C GLU A 21 18.49 -4.06 6.30
N ILE A 22 18.75 -5.34 6.03
CA ILE A 22 17.98 -6.16 5.08
C ILE A 22 16.51 -6.38 5.50
N LEU A 23 16.22 -6.41 6.79
CA LEU A 23 14.87 -6.45 7.35
C LEU A 23 14.06 -5.26 6.84
N GLY A 24 14.65 -4.08 6.68
CA GLY A 24 13.98 -2.91 6.10
C GLY A 24 13.38 -3.22 4.73
N HIS A 25 14.14 -3.86 3.85
CA HIS A 25 13.67 -4.27 2.52
C HIS A 25 12.63 -5.40 2.57
N ARG A 26 12.81 -6.39 3.47
CA ARG A 26 11.83 -7.48 3.65
C ARG A 26 10.48 -6.94 4.12
N LEU A 27 10.52 -6.05 5.10
CA LEU A 27 9.37 -5.36 5.66
C LEU A 27 8.67 -4.51 4.59
N ALA A 28 9.41 -3.66 3.87
CA ALA A 28 8.84 -2.85 2.78
C ALA A 28 8.20 -3.72 1.68
N THR A 29 8.85 -4.83 1.30
CA THR A 29 8.33 -5.77 0.31
C THR A 29 7.02 -6.41 0.79
N LEU A 30 6.98 -6.89 2.04
CA LEU A 30 5.78 -7.49 2.61
C LEU A 30 4.61 -6.49 2.63
N HIS A 31 4.86 -5.24 3.03
CA HIS A 31 3.85 -4.19 3.00
C HIS A 31 3.34 -3.91 1.59
N ASN A 32 4.26 -3.71 0.64
CA ASN A 32 3.91 -3.40 -0.75
C ASN A 32 3.09 -4.53 -1.38
N LEU A 33 3.53 -5.78 -1.26
CA LEU A 33 2.80 -6.93 -1.79
C LEU A 33 1.40 -7.04 -1.17
N THR A 34 1.29 -6.89 0.15
CA THR A 34 -0.01 -6.91 0.83
C THR A 34 -0.94 -5.83 0.28
N TYR A 35 -0.43 -4.60 0.13
CA TYR A 35 -1.19 -3.49 -0.43
C TYR A 35 -1.66 -3.77 -1.86
N TYR A 36 -0.77 -4.25 -2.75
CA TYR A 36 -1.14 -4.58 -4.12
C TYR A 36 -2.17 -5.72 -4.19
N MET A 37 -2.04 -6.74 -3.34
CA MET A 37 -3.02 -7.84 -3.28
C MET A 37 -4.41 -7.34 -2.83
N ASP A 38 -4.44 -6.47 -1.81
CA ASP A 38 -5.67 -5.83 -1.32
C ASP A 38 -6.28 -4.92 -2.41
N LEU A 39 -5.46 -4.11 -3.10
CA LEU A 39 -5.90 -3.25 -4.20
C LEU A 39 -6.52 -4.06 -5.34
N MET A 40 -5.83 -5.10 -5.81
CA MET A 40 -6.32 -5.96 -6.89
C MET A 40 -7.60 -6.71 -6.49
N LYS A 41 -7.75 -7.06 -5.20
CA LYS A 41 -8.99 -7.64 -4.68
C LYS A 41 -10.15 -6.65 -4.77
N THR A 42 -9.94 -5.40 -4.34
CA THR A 42 -10.96 -4.35 -4.45
C THR A 42 -11.34 -4.09 -5.91
N MET A 43 -10.35 -3.93 -6.79
CA MET A 43 -10.59 -3.73 -8.23
C MET A 43 -11.48 -4.82 -8.83
N ARG A 44 -11.20 -6.11 -8.52
CA ARG A 44 -12.05 -7.21 -8.98
C ARG A 44 -13.48 -7.14 -8.44
N GLY A 45 -13.66 -6.68 -7.20
CA GLY A 45 -14.98 -6.46 -6.60
C GLY A 45 -15.78 -5.39 -7.34
N GLU A 46 -15.16 -4.24 -7.61
CA GLU A 46 -15.79 -3.12 -8.32
C GLU A 46 -16.10 -3.47 -9.78
N ILE A 47 -15.25 -4.27 -10.45
CA ILE A 47 -15.54 -4.79 -11.79
C ILE A 47 -16.78 -5.68 -11.76
N ALA A 48 -16.86 -6.61 -10.80
CA ALA A 48 -18.01 -7.51 -10.67
C ALA A 48 -19.30 -6.76 -10.32
N ALA A 49 -19.21 -5.63 -9.61
CA ALA A 49 -20.33 -4.77 -9.27
C ALA A 49 -20.72 -3.77 -10.38
N GLY A 50 -19.91 -3.63 -11.43
CA GLY A 50 -20.13 -2.66 -12.51
C GLY A 50 -19.80 -1.21 -12.14
N THR A 51 -19.13 -0.98 -11.01
CA THR A 51 -18.82 0.35 -10.44
C THR A 51 -17.35 0.76 -10.61
N PHE A 52 -16.56 -0.02 -11.35
CA PHE A 52 -15.12 0.17 -11.48
C PHE A 52 -14.72 1.55 -12.04
N ASP A 53 -15.44 2.07 -13.03
CA ASP A 53 -15.08 3.34 -13.67
C ASP A 53 -15.12 4.51 -12.67
N ASP A 54 -16.27 4.72 -12.03
CA ASP A 54 -16.47 5.75 -11.00
C ASP A 54 -15.49 5.57 -9.82
N TRP A 55 -15.32 4.34 -9.36
CA TRP A 55 -14.39 4.03 -8.28
C TRP A 55 -12.95 4.39 -8.65
N SER A 56 -12.50 4.00 -9.84
CA SER A 56 -11.11 4.21 -10.28
C SER A 56 -10.77 5.69 -10.45
N HIS A 57 -11.69 6.49 -11.01
CA HIS A 57 -11.53 7.94 -11.14
C HIS A 57 -11.39 8.61 -9.77
N ASN A 58 -12.26 8.27 -8.82
CA ASN A 58 -12.19 8.80 -7.46
C ASN A 58 -10.92 8.36 -6.72
N TYR A 59 -10.53 7.09 -6.89
CA TYR A 59 -9.32 6.54 -6.29
C TYR A 59 -8.06 7.26 -6.79
N LEU A 60 -7.92 7.41 -8.11
CA LEU A 60 -6.79 8.11 -8.72
C LEU A 60 -6.75 9.59 -8.35
N LYS A 61 -7.90 10.26 -8.31
CA LYS A 61 -8.00 11.65 -7.82
C LYS A 61 -7.46 11.78 -6.40
N THR A 62 -7.90 10.90 -5.50
CA THR A 62 -7.42 10.87 -4.12
C THR A 62 -5.91 10.66 -4.04
N MET A 63 -5.35 9.76 -4.87
CA MET A 63 -3.89 9.53 -4.92
C MET A 63 -3.11 10.75 -5.40
N LEU A 64 -3.62 11.48 -6.39
CA LEU A 64 -2.98 12.70 -6.91
C LEU A 64 -2.97 13.83 -5.87
N GLU A 65 -4.01 13.91 -5.04
CA GLU A 65 -4.11 14.90 -3.96
C GLU A 65 -3.12 14.62 -2.81
N HIS A 66 -2.68 13.37 -2.64
CA HIS A 66 -1.74 12.95 -1.59
C HIS A 66 -0.26 12.98 -2.03
N LYS A 67 0.11 13.73 -3.08
CA LYS A 67 1.50 13.84 -3.54
C LYS A 67 2.41 14.37 -2.42
N GLY A 68 3.32 13.52 -1.91
CA GLY A 68 4.41 13.93 -1.03
C GLY A 68 4.60 13.18 0.29
N MET A 69 4.17 11.91 0.41
CA MET A 69 4.76 11.03 1.43
C MET A 69 6.10 10.46 0.98
#